data_AF-A0A969CNE7-F1
#
_entry.id   AF-A0A969CNE7-F1
#
_cell.length_a   1.000
_cell.length_b   1.000
_cell.length_c   1.000
_cell.angle_alpha   90.00
_cell.angle_beta   90.00
_cell.angle_gamma   90.00
#
_symmetry.space_group_name_H-M   'P 1'
#
loop_
_entity.id
_entity.type
_entity.pdbx_description
1 polymer ?
#
loop_
_entity_poly.entity_id
_entity_poly.type
_entity_poly.pdbx_seq_one_letter_code
_entity_poly.pdbx_strand_id
1 'polypeptide(L)'
;MVKRYGWLHSLGNRKVFACDPEYPLLLALENYDPDTETATKTDIFTKRTIREYQPKTSAANAKEALIYSLSEKGRVDIDFMTMLLSQSPETIIEELHKDRLIYFDPQSKQWVTADEYLSGDVRTKLAIAAVGIACSQDIIAQTNPELTVNVEALEKVQPKNLLPGDIYVRLGSPWIPTQDIADFIAQTLNVPAQDIHVYHSKSTATWEVEVRKNILTSQNNCQIYGTERVMAHQLIELALNLRVPVVRDKVDEQYVENLEATRIAQTKQENLKELFKRWIGAT
;
A
#
# COMPACT_ATOMS: atom_id res chain seq x y z
N MET A 1 -10.64 9.82 -52.57
CA MET A 1 -11.56 8.97 -51.78
C MET A 1 -12.68 9.79 -51.18
N VAL A 2 -12.42 10.78 -50.32
CA VAL A 2 -13.46 11.65 -49.71
C VAL A 2 -14.43 12.27 -50.73
N LYS A 3 -13.93 12.85 -51.83
CA LYS A 3 -14.79 13.42 -52.91
C LYS A 3 -15.72 12.41 -53.59
N ARG A 4 -15.47 11.11 -53.45
CA ARG A 4 -16.22 10.03 -54.12
C ARG A 4 -17.08 9.21 -53.17
N TYR A 5 -16.68 9.08 -51.90
CA TYR A 5 -17.32 8.20 -50.91
C TYR A 5 -17.64 8.89 -49.58
N GLY A 6 -17.45 10.20 -49.45
CA GLY A 6 -17.69 10.94 -48.21
C GLY A 6 -16.66 10.67 -47.12
N TRP A 7 -16.94 11.18 -45.91
CA TRP A 7 -16.11 11.01 -44.70
C TRP A 7 -16.29 9.61 -44.10
N LEU A 8 -15.27 9.06 -43.45
CA LEU A 8 -15.35 7.76 -42.75
C LEU A 8 -16.40 7.80 -41.63
N HIS A 9 -16.52 8.96 -40.96
CA HIS A 9 -17.53 9.17 -39.92
C HIS A 9 -18.99 9.26 -40.42
N SER A 10 -19.22 9.35 -41.73
CA SER A 10 -20.57 9.46 -42.30
C SER A 10 -21.43 8.21 -41.99
N LEU A 11 -22.75 8.42 -41.85
CA LEU A 11 -23.70 7.35 -41.49
C LEU A 11 -23.69 6.17 -42.49
N GLY A 12 -23.47 6.45 -43.78
CA GLY A 12 -23.37 5.40 -44.81
C GLY A 12 -22.14 4.53 -44.61
N ASN A 13 -20.96 5.14 -44.43
CA ASN A 13 -19.71 4.41 -44.23
C ASN A 13 -19.68 3.68 -42.88
N ARG A 14 -20.24 4.27 -41.82
CA ARG A 14 -20.38 3.62 -40.51
C ARG A 14 -21.14 2.30 -40.57
N LYS A 15 -22.19 2.21 -41.39
CA LYS A 15 -22.97 0.98 -41.56
C LYS A 15 -22.20 -0.09 -42.33
N VAL A 16 -21.40 0.31 -43.32
CA VAL A 16 -20.59 -0.63 -44.12
C VAL A 16 -19.48 -1.24 -43.27
N PHE A 17 -18.84 -0.47 -42.40
CA PHE A 17 -17.77 -0.92 -41.52
C PHE A 17 -18.27 -1.39 -40.14
N ALA A 18 -19.58 -1.54 -39.92
CA ALA A 18 -20.14 -1.89 -38.61
C ALA A 18 -19.69 -3.28 -38.10
N CYS A 19 -19.34 -4.19 -39.01
CA CYS A 19 -18.83 -5.53 -38.68
C CYS A 19 -17.31 -5.61 -38.66
N ASP A 20 -16.60 -4.50 -38.91
CA ASP A 20 -15.14 -4.45 -38.95
C ASP A 20 -14.58 -4.02 -37.58
N PRO A 21 -13.83 -4.87 -36.88
CA PRO A 21 -13.22 -4.52 -35.60
C PRO A 21 -12.14 -3.43 -35.71
N GLU A 22 -11.55 -3.20 -36.88
CA GLU A 22 -10.54 -2.16 -37.12
C GLU A 22 -11.14 -0.80 -37.51
N TYR A 23 -12.46 -0.71 -37.67
CA TYR A 23 -13.14 0.54 -38.00
C TYR A 23 -12.78 1.73 -37.08
N PRO A 24 -12.63 1.57 -35.75
CA PRO A 24 -12.18 2.67 -34.88
C PRO A 24 -10.80 3.23 -35.25
N LEU A 25 -9.89 2.40 -35.78
CA LEU A 25 -8.57 2.84 -36.23
C LEU A 25 -8.68 3.71 -37.50
N LEU A 26 -9.59 3.34 -38.40
CA LEU A 26 -9.89 4.16 -39.59
C LEU A 26 -10.48 5.51 -39.18
N LEU A 27 -11.35 5.55 -38.18
CA LEU A 27 -11.89 6.80 -37.66
C LEU A 27 -10.81 7.71 -37.07
N ALA A 28 -9.76 7.16 -36.46
CA ALA A 28 -8.63 7.94 -35.95
C ALA A 28 -7.82 8.67 -37.06
N LEU A 29 -8.09 8.41 -38.35
CA LEU A 29 -7.50 9.14 -39.47
C LEU A 29 -8.24 10.46 -39.80
N GLU A 30 -9.39 10.69 -39.17
CA GLU A 30 -10.25 11.86 -39.37
C GLU A 30 -10.52 12.59 -38.05
N ASN A 31 -10.21 13.89 -38.01
CA ASN A 31 -10.76 14.79 -37.00
C ASN A 31 -12.16 15.20 -37.45
N TYR A 32 -13.19 14.53 -36.91
CA TYR A 32 -14.59 14.79 -37.22
C TYR A 32 -15.16 15.85 -36.27
N ASP A 33 -15.79 16.85 -36.85
CA ASP A 33 -16.56 17.86 -36.13
C ASP A 33 -18.06 17.51 -36.22
N PRO A 34 -18.71 17.13 -35.09
CA PRO A 34 -20.11 16.76 -35.08
C PRO A 34 -21.07 17.91 -35.36
N ASP A 35 -20.66 19.17 -35.15
CA ASP A 35 -21.54 20.34 -35.32
C ASP A 35 -21.66 20.75 -36.79
N THR A 36 -20.58 20.59 -37.55
CA THR A 36 -20.52 20.94 -38.98
C THR A 36 -20.66 19.73 -39.90
N GLU A 37 -20.75 18.52 -39.34
CA GLU A 37 -20.74 17.23 -40.06
C GLU A 37 -19.57 17.10 -41.05
N THR A 38 -18.44 17.74 -40.75
CA THR A 38 -17.25 17.73 -41.61
C THR A 38 -16.09 17.03 -40.93
N ALA A 39 -15.20 16.43 -41.72
CA ALA A 39 -13.97 15.84 -41.20
C ALA A 39 -12.75 16.45 -41.87
N THR A 40 -11.68 16.60 -41.10
CA THR A 40 -10.36 16.95 -41.63
C THR A 40 -9.40 15.78 -41.44
N LYS A 41 -8.39 15.66 -42.30
CA LYS A 41 -7.34 14.66 -42.12
C LYS A 41 -6.59 14.94 -40.82
N THR A 42 -6.31 13.89 -40.05
CA THR A 42 -5.46 14.02 -38.88
C THR A 42 -4.01 14.35 -39.23
N ASP A 43 -3.28 14.81 -38.21
CA ASP A 43 -1.90 15.26 -38.30
C ASP A 43 -0.93 14.25 -38.94
N ILE A 44 -1.23 12.95 -38.90
CA ILE A 44 -0.40 11.89 -39.50
C ILE A 44 -0.17 12.09 -41.01
N PHE A 45 -1.09 12.81 -41.69
CA PHE A 45 -0.99 13.07 -43.13
C PHE A 45 -0.18 14.32 -43.47
N THR A 46 0.11 15.20 -42.51
CA THR A 46 0.70 16.53 -42.77
C THR A 46 1.97 16.78 -41.99
N LYS A 47 2.14 16.18 -40.81
CA LYS A 47 3.32 16.35 -39.97
C LYS A 47 3.75 15.04 -39.33
N ARG A 48 5.05 14.94 -39.03
CA ARG A 48 5.62 13.82 -38.28
C ARG A 48 4.99 13.79 -36.88
N THR A 49 4.13 12.80 -36.61
CA THR A 49 3.40 12.64 -35.34
C THR A 49 4.25 12.01 -34.24
N ILE A 50 5.22 11.16 -34.61
CA ILE A 50 6.19 10.59 -33.69
C ILE A 50 7.51 11.36 -33.84
N ARG A 51 7.79 12.24 -32.88
CA ARG A 51 9.09 12.89 -32.75
C ARG A 51 10.02 11.99 -31.94
N GLU A 52 11.27 11.89 -32.38
CA GLU A 52 12.31 11.30 -31.54
C GLU A 52 12.47 12.13 -30.27
N TYR A 53 12.64 11.44 -29.15
CA TYR A 53 12.96 12.10 -27.90
C TYR A 53 14.29 12.84 -28.05
N GLN A 54 14.30 14.14 -27.76
CA GLN A 54 15.52 14.93 -27.75
C GLN A 54 15.95 15.14 -26.29
N PRO A 55 17.05 14.51 -25.85
CA PRO A 55 17.55 14.74 -24.50
C PRO A 55 17.90 16.22 -24.36
N LYS A 56 17.56 16.79 -23.20
CA LYS A 56 17.90 18.17 -22.89
C LYS A 56 19.42 18.28 -22.79
N THR A 57 19.98 19.29 -23.45
CA THR A 57 21.44 19.50 -23.54
C THR A 57 21.94 20.65 -22.65
N SER A 58 21.03 21.43 -22.06
CA SER A 58 21.37 22.54 -21.18
C SER A 58 20.21 22.81 -20.22
N ALA A 59 20.52 23.29 -19.02
CA ALA A 59 19.58 23.78 -18.03
C ALA A 59 19.97 25.21 -17.62
N ALA A 60 19.01 26.04 -17.26
CA ALA A 60 19.28 27.41 -16.82
C ALA A 60 19.77 27.47 -15.36
N ASN A 61 19.25 26.58 -14.51
CA ASN A 61 19.47 26.59 -13.05
C ASN A 61 19.60 25.16 -12.49
N ALA A 62 20.15 25.00 -11.27
CA ALA A 62 20.27 23.71 -10.59
C ALA A 62 18.93 22.98 -10.44
N LYS A 63 17.84 23.71 -10.18
CA LYS A 63 16.48 23.16 -10.08
C LYS A 63 16.01 22.53 -11.39
N GLU A 64 16.27 23.18 -12.51
CA GLU A 64 15.86 22.67 -13.82
C GLU A 64 16.70 21.44 -14.19
N ALA A 65 17.99 21.47 -13.89
CA ALA A 65 18.87 20.31 -14.05
C ALA A 65 18.40 19.12 -13.19
N LEU A 66 17.92 19.36 -11.96
CA LEU A 66 17.37 18.33 -11.09
C LEU A 66 16.14 17.68 -11.73
N ILE A 67 15.21 18.49 -12.27
CA ILE A 67 14.01 17.99 -12.95
C ILE A 67 14.40 17.11 -14.15
N TYR A 68 15.37 17.54 -14.95
CA TYR A 68 15.87 16.74 -16.07
C TYR A 68 16.57 15.45 -15.60
N SER A 69 17.30 15.50 -14.50
CA SER A 69 17.92 14.31 -13.90
C SER A 69 16.85 13.30 -13.47
N LEU A 70 15.79 13.77 -12.82
CA LEU A 70 14.66 12.92 -12.43
C LEU A 70 13.90 12.37 -13.64
N SER A 71 13.70 13.14 -14.70
CA SER A 71 13.00 12.66 -15.90
C SER A 71 13.81 11.64 -16.71
N GLU A 72 15.13 11.83 -16.81
CA GLU A 72 16.02 10.97 -17.61
C GLU A 72 16.52 9.75 -16.85
N LYS A 73 16.86 9.93 -15.56
CA LYS A 73 17.56 8.92 -14.74
C LYS A 73 16.69 8.36 -13.63
N GLY A 74 15.56 8.99 -13.31
CA GLY A 74 14.68 8.57 -12.21
C GLY A 74 15.27 8.78 -10.81
N ARG A 75 16.39 9.51 -10.70
CA ARG A 75 17.11 9.77 -9.45
C ARG A 75 17.91 11.07 -9.55
N VAL A 76 18.43 11.53 -8.42
CA VAL A 76 19.37 12.66 -8.40
C VAL A 76 20.73 12.17 -8.90
N ASP A 77 21.05 12.48 -10.15
CA ASP A 77 22.34 12.19 -10.78
C ASP A 77 23.14 13.49 -10.96
N ILE A 78 24.16 13.67 -10.11
CA ILE A 78 24.99 14.89 -10.08
C ILE A 78 25.89 14.98 -11.32
N ASP A 79 26.40 13.85 -11.82
CA ASP A 79 27.24 13.82 -13.02
C ASP A 79 26.45 14.28 -14.25
N PHE A 80 25.18 13.88 -14.35
CA PHE A 80 24.29 14.38 -15.39
C PHE A 80 24.00 15.88 -15.25
N MET A 81 23.81 16.37 -14.03
CA MET A 81 23.52 17.79 -13.77
C MET A 81 24.72 18.69 -14.05
N THR A 82 25.93 18.25 -13.70
CA THR A 82 27.17 18.97 -14.03
C THR A 82 27.38 19.08 -15.54
N MET A 83 27.02 18.04 -16.31
CA MET A 83 27.05 18.09 -17.78
C MET A 83 26.11 19.16 -18.36
N LEU A 84 24.92 19.34 -17.77
CA LEU A 84 23.92 20.31 -18.23
C LEU A 84 24.27 21.76 -17.90
N LEU A 85 24.88 22.00 -16.73
CA LEU A 85 25.17 23.33 -16.22
C LEU A 85 26.62 23.79 -16.46
N SER A 86 27.52 22.85 -16.81
CA SER A 86 28.97 23.10 -16.90
C SER A 86 29.56 23.72 -15.62
N GLN A 87 29.03 23.30 -14.46
CA GLN A 87 29.41 23.76 -13.13
C GLN A 87 30.01 22.62 -12.30
N SER A 88 30.67 22.94 -11.18
CA SER A 88 31.23 21.93 -10.30
C SER A 88 30.12 21.23 -9.50
N PRO A 89 30.27 19.94 -9.18
CA PRO A 89 29.25 19.19 -8.45
C PRO A 89 28.96 19.80 -7.07
N GLU A 90 29.97 20.34 -6.39
CA GLU A 90 29.83 20.97 -5.07
C GLU A 90 28.91 22.19 -5.13
N THR A 91 29.08 23.06 -6.14
CA THR A 91 28.23 24.25 -6.29
C THR A 91 26.76 23.91 -6.53
N ILE A 92 26.50 22.85 -7.31
CA ILE A 92 25.15 22.36 -7.59
C ILE A 92 24.52 21.79 -6.32
N ILE A 93 25.27 20.98 -5.56
CA ILE A 93 24.81 20.41 -4.30
C ILE A 93 24.50 21.52 -3.30
N GLU A 94 25.38 22.51 -3.14
CA GLU A 94 25.19 23.63 -2.22
C GLU A 94 23.92 24.44 -2.56
N GLU A 95 23.68 24.74 -3.85
CA GLU A 95 22.49 25.46 -4.30
C GLU A 95 21.20 24.67 -3.97
N LEU A 96 21.18 23.38 -4.29
CA LEU A 96 20.02 22.51 -4.06
C LEU A 96 19.77 22.22 -2.58
N HIS A 97 20.84 22.07 -1.81
CA HIS A 97 20.77 21.83 -0.37
C HIS A 97 20.30 23.08 0.38
N LYS A 98 20.74 24.27 -0.04
CA LYS A 98 20.26 25.56 0.48
C LYS A 98 18.75 25.73 0.29
N ASP A 99 18.25 25.28 -0.86
CA ASP A 99 16.82 25.31 -1.19
C ASP A 99 16.04 24.10 -0.64
N ARG A 100 16.69 23.21 0.13
CA ARG A 100 16.12 21.99 0.74
C ARG A 100 15.43 21.06 -0.27
N LEU A 101 15.98 20.96 -1.48
CA LEU A 101 15.45 20.10 -2.54
C LEU A 101 16.06 18.70 -2.52
N ILE A 102 17.27 18.57 -1.97
CA ILE A 102 17.99 17.31 -1.86
C ILE A 102 18.53 17.13 -0.43
N TYR A 103 18.66 15.88 -0.01
CA TYR A 103 19.29 15.47 1.23
C TYR A 103 20.27 14.34 0.97
N PHE A 104 21.33 14.28 1.75
CA PHE A 104 22.27 13.16 1.70
C PHE A 104 21.73 12.00 2.54
N ASP A 105 21.49 10.84 1.94
CA ASP A 105 21.08 9.66 2.70
C ASP A 105 22.31 8.87 3.20
N PRO A 106 22.54 8.79 4.53
CA PRO A 106 23.68 8.07 5.08
C PRO A 106 23.62 6.54 4.85
N GLN A 107 22.45 5.97 4.56
CA GLN A 107 22.32 4.53 4.28
C GLN A 107 22.79 4.18 2.88
N SER A 108 22.26 4.86 1.86
CA SER A 108 22.63 4.65 0.46
C SER A 108 23.92 5.37 0.06
N LYS A 109 24.38 6.35 0.86
CA LYS A 109 25.50 7.26 0.56
C LYS A 109 25.29 8.04 -0.75
N GLN A 110 24.04 8.36 -1.06
CA GLN A 110 23.64 9.08 -2.26
C GLN A 110 22.79 10.28 -1.91
N TRP A 111 22.79 11.25 -2.82
CA TRP A 111 21.86 12.37 -2.77
C TRP A 111 20.50 11.91 -3.25
N VAL A 112 19.48 12.19 -2.46
CA VAL A 112 18.09 11.86 -2.74
C VAL A 112 17.25 13.12 -2.68
N THR A 113 16.09 13.08 -3.31
CA THR A 113 15.15 14.21 -3.28
C THR A 113 14.57 14.41 -1.88
N ALA A 114 14.11 15.62 -1.58
CA ALA A 114 13.38 15.91 -0.35
C ALA A 114 12.16 14.99 -0.15
N ASP A 115 11.39 14.76 -1.23
CA ASP A 115 10.20 13.91 -1.21
C ASP A 115 10.55 12.45 -0.88
N GLU A 116 11.66 11.94 -1.42
CA GLU A 116 12.12 10.57 -1.14
C GLU A 116 12.72 10.44 0.28
N TYR A 117 13.50 11.43 0.71
CA TYR A 117 14.16 11.37 2.00
C TYR A 117 13.18 11.53 3.16
N LEU A 118 12.26 12.49 3.08
CA LEU A 118 11.30 12.83 4.14
C LEU A 118 10.03 11.97 4.12
N SER A 119 9.99 10.92 3.30
CA SER A 119 8.90 9.96 3.24
C SER A 119 9.31 8.55 3.71
N GLY A 120 8.33 7.67 3.91
CA GLY A 120 8.57 6.30 4.38
C GLY A 120 8.82 6.23 5.89
N ASP A 121 9.78 5.42 6.30
CA ASP A 121 10.12 5.23 7.72
C ASP A 121 10.98 6.37 8.27
N VAL A 122 10.35 7.52 8.49
CA VAL A 122 10.97 8.76 8.97
C VAL A 122 11.57 8.58 10.38
N ARG A 123 11.06 7.63 11.18
CA ARG A 123 11.55 7.37 12.55
C ARG A 123 12.90 6.70 12.54
N THR A 124 13.06 5.64 11.75
CA THR A 124 14.36 4.97 11.64
C THR A 124 15.39 5.86 10.94
N LYS A 125 14.96 6.61 9.91
CA LYS A 125 15.81 7.63 9.26
C LYS A 125 16.32 8.69 10.24
N LEU A 126 15.47 9.20 11.15
CA LEU A 126 15.88 10.16 12.19
C LEU A 126 16.90 9.52 13.14
N ALA A 127 16.63 8.31 13.64
CA ALA A 127 17.55 7.60 14.51
C ALA A 127 18.93 7.41 13.86
N ILE A 128 18.97 7.04 12.57
CA ILE A 128 20.21 6.85 11.83
C ILE A 128 20.94 8.18 11.60
N ALA A 129 20.22 9.25 11.24
CA ALA A 129 20.81 10.57 11.09
C ALA A 129 21.41 11.08 12.43
N ALA A 130 20.70 10.87 13.54
CA ALA A 130 21.17 11.24 14.87
C ALA A 130 22.38 10.41 15.33
N VAL A 131 22.39 9.09 15.08
CA VAL A 131 23.55 8.23 15.36
C VAL A 131 24.73 8.60 14.46
N GLY A 132 24.50 8.93 13.19
CA GLY A 132 25.54 9.41 12.28
C GLY A 132 26.24 10.66 12.80
N ILE A 133 25.50 11.59 13.41
CA ILE A 133 26.07 12.75 14.12
C ILE A 133 26.90 12.29 15.33
N ALA A 134 26.36 11.44 16.19
CA ALA A 134 27.03 10.99 17.41
C ALA A 134 28.31 10.16 17.16
N CYS A 135 28.32 9.28 16.16
CA CYS A 135 29.50 8.48 15.81
C CYS A 135 30.59 9.30 15.12
N SER A 136 30.24 10.43 14.49
CA SER A 136 31.24 11.35 13.90
C SER A 136 31.99 12.19 14.94
N GLN A 137 31.55 12.16 16.20
CA GLN A 137 32.12 12.95 17.28
C GLN A 137 33.44 12.37 17.84
N ASP A 138 33.68 11.06 17.67
CA ASP A 138 34.85 10.36 18.20
C ASP A 138 36.01 10.20 17.20
N ILE A 139 35.85 10.62 15.94
CA ILE A 139 36.90 10.57 14.92
C ILE A 139 37.03 11.95 14.25
N ILE A 140 37.74 12.85 14.94
CA ILE A 140 38.46 14.01 14.40
C ILE A 140 37.78 14.69 13.18
N ALA A 141 36.91 15.66 13.46
CA ALA A 141 36.68 16.83 12.61
C ALA A 141 36.17 16.60 11.15
N GLN A 142 35.21 15.69 10.96
CA GLN A 142 34.27 15.77 9.84
C GLN A 142 32.84 15.67 10.37
N THR A 143 32.40 16.70 11.07
CA THR A 143 30.96 16.94 11.26
C THR A 143 30.39 17.10 9.86
N ASN A 144 29.59 16.17 9.34
CA ASN A 144 28.89 16.37 8.07
C ASN A 144 27.77 17.40 8.34
N PRO A 145 27.93 18.69 7.97
CA PRO A 145 26.93 19.71 8.27
C PRO A 145 25.56 19.39 7.62
N GLU A 146 25.58 18.60 6.56
CA GLU A 146 24.42 18.08 5.83
C GLU A 146 23.51 17.23 6.75
N LEU A 147 24.08 16.40 7.64
CA LEU A 147 23.29 15.55 8.53
C LEU A 147 22.53 16.36 9.59
N THR A 148 23.03 17.53 9.99
CA THR A 148 22.30 18.43 10.89
C THR A 148 21.03 18.93 10.22
N VAL A 149 21.10 19.32 8.94
CA VAL A 149 19.94 19.76 8.16
C VAL A 149 18.95 18.61 7.94
N ASN A 150 19.44 17.38 7.76
CA ASN A 150 18.60 16.19 7.70
C ASN A 150 17.79 15.99 8.99
N VAL A 151 18.43 16.05 10.17
CA VAL A 151 17.75 15.85 11.46
C VAL A 151 16.66 16.90 11.68
N GLU A 152 16.97 18.18 11.45
CA GLU A 152 15.98 19.26 11.58
C GLU A 152 14.76 19.07 10.65
N ALA A 153 14.98 18.53 9.46
CA ALA A 153 13.91 18.25 8.51
C ALA A 153 13.08 17.03 8.95
N LEU A 154 13.74 15.95 9.38
CA LEU A 154 13.08 14.72 9.84
C LEU A 154 12.29 14.93 11.14
N GLU A 155 12.75 15.81 12.04
CA GLU A 155 12.01 16.17 13.26
C GLU A 155 10.67 16.85 12.94
N LYS A 156 10.62 17.69 11.91
CA LYS A 156 9.39 18.40 11.49
C LYS A 156 8.38 17.48 10.82
N VAL A 157 8.84 16.38 10.21
CA VAL A 157 7.99 15.44 9.46
C VAL A 157 7.67 14.18 10.29
N GLN A 158 7.89 14.22 11.61
CA GLN A 158 7.52 13.08 12.45
C GLN A 158 6.01 12.81 12.42
N PRO A 159 5.58 11.57 12.09
CA PRO A 159 4.17 11.22 12.13
C PRO A 159 3.68 11.28 13.58
N LYS A 160 2.44 11.77 13.75
CA LYS A 160 1.79 11.81 15.06
C LYS A 160 1.83 10.44 15.72
N ASN A 161 2.14 10.41 17.01
CA ASN A 161 1.98 9.21 17.80
C ASN A 161 0.49 8.84 17.84
N LEU A 162 0.18 7.60 17.44
CA LEU A 162 -1.15 7.04 17.60
C LEU A 162 -1.34 6.72 19.09
N LEU A 163 -2.45 7.17 19.67
CA LEU A 163 -2.84 6.76 21.00
C LEU A 163 -3.50 5.37 20.92
N PRO A 164 -3.50 4.57 22.00
CA PRO A 164 -4.17 3.28 22.02
C PRO A 164 -5.65 3.33 21.57
N GLY A 165 -6.34 4.45 21.81
CA GLY A 165 -7.72 4.66 21.38
C GLY A 165 -7.90 4.94 19.88
N ASP A 166 -6.83 5.33 19.16
CA ASP A 166 -6.87 5.61 17.72
C ASP A 166 -6.68 4.36 16.86
N ILE A 167 -6.36 3.22 17.50
CA ILE A 167 -6.08 1.96 16.82
C ILE A 167 -7.26 1.02 17.05
N TYR A 168 -8.03 0.75 15.99
CA TYR A 168 -9.10 -0.24 16.06
C TYR A 168 -8.53 -1.66 15.88
N VAL A 169 -8.36 -2.35 16.99
CA VAL A 169 -7.87 -3.74 17.00
C VAL A 169 -9.06 -4.71 16.97
N ARG A 170 -9.08 -5.59 15.97
CA ARG A 170 -10.09 -6.65 15.84
C ARG A 170 -9.44 -8.02 15.71
N LEU A 171 -10.17 -9.06 16.12
CA LEU A 171 -9.83 -10.44 15.74
C LEU A 171 -9.74 -10.54 14.22
N GLY A 172 -8.65 -11.14 13.73
CA GLY A 172 -8.34 -11.24 12.30
C GLY A 172 -7.48 -10.11 11.74
N SER A 173 -6.96 -9.21 12.59
CA SER A 173 -5.97 -8.23 12.15
C SER A 173 -4.63 -8.92 11.87
N PRO A 174 -4.09 -8.84 10.65
CA PRO A 174 -2.93 -9.65 10.21
C PRO A 174 -1.60 -9.27 10.87
N TRP A 175 -1.55 -8.10 11.51
CA TRP A 175 -0.37 -7.58 12.20
C TRP A 175 -0.27 -8.06 13.65
N ILE A 176 -1.32 -8.70 14.19
CA ILE A 176 -1.29 -9.25 15.54
C ILE A 176 -0.47 -10.55 15.53
N PRO A 177 0.55 -10.69 16.39
CA PRO A 177 1.29 -11.93 16.55
C PRO A 177 0.39 -13.13 16.87
N THR A 178 0.74 -14.31 16.35
CA THR A 178 -0.01 -15.55 16.65
C THR A 178 0.09 -15.93 18.13
N GLN A 179 1.18 -15.55 18.82
CA GLN A 179 1.34 -15.73 20.26
C GLN A 179 0.28 -14.97 21.06
N ASP A 180 0.03 -13.69 20.74
CA ASP A 180 -0.97 -12.90 21.45
C ASP A 180 -2.38 -13.48 21.28
N ILE A 181 -2.69 -14.01 20.09
CA ILE A 181 -3.96 -14.71 19.85
C ILE A 181 -4.03 -16.02 20.66
N ALA A 182 -2.95 -16.79 20.73
CA ALA A 182 -2.89 -18.01 21.53
C ALA A 182 -3.08 -17.71 23.03
N ASP A 183 -2.44 -16.66 23.53
CA ASP A 183 -2.57 -16.21 24.93
C ASP A 183 -3.98 -15.73 25.25
N PHE A 184 -4.61 -15.00 24.33
CA PHE A 184 -6.02 -14.62 24.47
C PHE A 184 -6.93 -15.85 24.56
N ILE A 185 -6.76 -16.84 23.69
CA ILE A 185 -7.57 -18.08 23.72
C ILE A 185 -7.29 -18.85 25.01
N ALA A 186 -6.04 -18.92 25.46
CA ALA A 186 -5.61 -19.61 26.67
C ALA A 186 -6.28 -19.01 27.91
N GLN A 187 -6.25 -17.69 28.03
CA GLN A 187 -6.87 -16.97 29.13
C GLN A 187 -8.40 -17.05 29.09
N THR A 188 -9.00 -16.91 27.90
CA THR A 188 -10.46 -16.98 27.73
C THR A 188 -10.99 -18.37 28.09
N LEU A 189 -10.33 -19.43 27.62
CA LEU A 189 -10.76 -20.80 27.88
C LEU A 189 -10.24 -21.37 29.21
N ASN A 190 -9.41 -20.63 29.94
CA ASN A 190 -8.71 -21.07 31.15
C ASN A 190 -7.94 -22.39 30.94
N VAL A 191 -7.09 -22.40 29.92
CA VAL A 191 -6.25 -23.55 29.53
C VAL A 191 -4.79 -23.10 29.34
N PRO A 192 -3.81 -24.00 29.49
CA PRO A 192 -2.41 -23.65 29.25
C PRO A 192 -2.17 -23.22 27.80
N ALA A 193 -1.40 -22.14 27.56
CA ALA A 193 -1.10 -21.65 26.21
C ALA A 193 -0.41 -22.70 25.32
N GLN A 194 0.37 -23.61 25.91
CA GLN A 194 0.99 -24.75 25.22
C GLN A 194 0.02 -25.78 24.62
N ASP A 195 -1.27 -25.71 24.99
CA ASP A 195 -2.32 -26.59 24.49
C ASP A 195 -3.10 -25.95 23.31
N ILE A 196 -2.72 -24.73 22.91
CA ILE A 196 -3.30 -23.96 21.81
C ILE A 196 -2.21 -23.68 20.78
N HIS A 197 -2.49 -23.99 19.52
CA HIS A 197 -1.63 -23.67 18.39
C HIS A 197 -2.39 -22.81 17.40
N VAL A 198 -1.85 -21.62 17.13
CA VAL A 198 -2.43 -20.66 16.18
C VAL A 198 -1.49 -20.49 15.00
N TYR A 199 -1.99 -20.76 13.81
CA TYR A 199 -1.26 -20.59 12.56
C TYR A 199 -1.86 -19.46 11.74
N HIS A 200 -1.00 -18.61 11.19
CA HIS A 200 -1.40 -17.57 10.24
C HIS A 200 -0.64 -17.74 8.93
N SER A 201 -1.36 -18.10 7.87
CA SER A 201 -0.80 -18.25 6.54
C SER A 201 -0.77 -16.88 5.85
N LYS A 202 0.43 -16.31 5.67
CA LYS A 202 0.61 -14.99 5.03
C LYS A 202 0.17 -14.96 3.56
N SER A 203 0.27 -16.09 2.85
CA SER A 203 -0.07 -16.17 1.42
C SER A 203 -1.58 -16.17 1.16
N THR A 204 -2.35 -16.80 2.05
CA THR A 204 -3.82 -16.92 1.94
C THR A 204 -4.56 -15.99 2.89
N ALA A 205 -3.84 -15.31 3.80
CA ALA A 205 -4.39 -14.51 4.89
C ALA A 205 -5.41 -15.29 5.74
N THR A 206 -5.18 -16.60 5.91
CA THR A 206 -6.06 -17.49 6.68
C THR A 206 -5.46 -17.79 8.03
N TRP A 207 -6.34 -17.86 9.03
CA TRP A 207 -6.02 -18.24 10.39
C TRP A 207 -6.55 -19.63 10.69
N GLU A 208 -5.78 -20.42 11.42
CA GLU A 208 -6.18 -21.75 11.88
C GLU A 208 -5.86 -21.85 13.38
N VAL A 209 -6.81 -22.42 14.13
CA VAL A 209 -6.71 -22.56 15.58
C VAL A 209 -6.87 -24.03 15.93
N GLU A 210 -5.77 -24.66 16.29
CA GLU A 210 -5.76 -26.03 16.78
C GLU A 210 -5.72 -26.05 18.31
N VAL A 211 -6.54 -26.89 18.91
CA VAL A 211 -6.57 -27.11 20.36
C VAL A 211 -6.40 -28.59 20.67
N ARG A 212 -5.77 -28.89 21.81
CA ARG A 212 -5.66 -30.28 22.27
C ARG A 212 -7.03 -30.91 22.56
N LYS A 213 -7.11 -32.24 22.44
CA LYS A 213 -8.35 -33.01 22.58
C LYS A 213 -9.06 -32.82 23.92
N ASN A 214 -8.33 -32.59 25.01
CA ASN A 214 -8.87 -32.30 26.34
C ASN A 214 -9.67 -30.97 26.39
N ILE A 215 -9.36 -30.01 25.53
CA ILE A 215 -10.04 -28.70 25.45
C ILE A 215 -11.37 -28.83 24.71
N LEU A 216 -11.50 -29.79 23.79
CA LEU A 216 -12.73 -30.01 23.03
C LEU A 216 -13.93 -30.31 23.93
N THR A 217 -13.72 -30.93 25.10
CA THR A 217 -14.78 -31.23 26.07
C THR A 217 -14.84 -30.25 27.25
N SER A 218 -14.01 -29.20 27.24
CA SER A 218 -13.98 -28.21 28.31
C SER A 218 -15.28 -27.41 28.36
N GLN A 219 -15.81 -27.18 29.57
CA GLN A 219 -17.03 -26.40 29.78
C GLN A 219 -16.90 -24.97 29.22
N ASN A 220 -15.71 -24.38 29.31
CA ASN A 220 -15.45 -23.05 28.77
C ASN A 220 -15.59 -23.02 27.25
N ASN A 221 -15.12 -24.07 26.58
CA ASN A 221 -15.14 -24.19 25.13
C ASN A 221 -16.52 -24.59 24.59
N CYS A 222 -17.31 -25.39 25.32
CA CYS A 222 -18.61 -25.88 24.84
C CYS A 222 -19.81 -25.07 25.30
N GLN A 223 -19.80 -24.50 26.51
CA GLN A 223 -21.00 -23.93 27.13
C GLN A 223 -20.85 -22.44 27.44
N ILE A 224 -19.73 -22.02 28.04
CA ILE A 224 -19.57 -20.64 28.52
C ILE A 224 -19.32 -19.70 27.34
N TYR A 225 -18.30 -19.98 26.54
CA TYR A 225 -17.93 -19.16 25.38
C TYR A 225 -18.33 -19.76 24.03
N GLY A 226 -18.67 -21.05 24.02
CA GLY A 226 -19.18 -21.74 22.84
C GLY A 226 -20.69 -21.99 22.90
N THR A 227 -21.11 -22.87 22.00
CA THR A 227 -22.45 -23.47 21.94
C THR A 227 -22.31 -24.98 21.80
N GLU A 228 -23.39 -25.73 22.02
CA GLU A 228 -23.39 -27.18 21.83
C GLU A 228 -23.00 -27.61 20.41
N ARG A 229 -23.23 -26.74 19.41
CA ARG A 229 -23.03 -27.04 17.99
C ARG A 229 -21.79 -26.40 17.38
N VAL A 230 -21.32 -25.29 17.95
CA VAL A 230 -20.12 -24.57 17.52
C VAL A 230 -19.32 -24.19 18.76
N MET A 231 -18.14 -24.79 18.88
CA MET A 231 -17.26 -24.61 20.04
C MET A 231 -16.58 -23.23 20.01
N ALA A 232 -16.14 -22.74 21.17
CA ALA A 232 -15.54 -21.41 21.30
C ALA A 232 -14.29 -21.24 20.42
N HIS A 233 -13.37 -22.20 20.38
CA HIS A 233 -12.19 -22.10 19.51
C HIS A 233 -12.56 -21.99 18.03
N GLN A 234 -13.61 -22.67 17.58
CA GLN A 234 -14.13 -22.56 16.20
C GLN A 234 -14.78 -21.19 15.96
N LEU A 235 -15.50 -20.63 16.94
CA LEU A 235 -16.05 -19.28 16.84
C LEU A 235 -14.94 -18.23 16.73
N ILE A 236 -13.84 -18.42 17.47
CA ILE A 236 -12.64 -17.58 17.41
C ILE A 236 -11.95 -17.73 16.06
N GLU A 237 -11.74 -18.95 15.56
CA GLU A 237 -11.17 -19.20 14.23
C GLU A 237 -12.00 -18.55 13.12
N LEU A 238 -13.34 -18.67 13.18
CA LEU A 238 -14.23 -17.98 12.27
C LEU A 238 -14.09 -16.45 12.40
N ALA A 239 -13.98 -15.93 13.62
CA ALA A 239 -13.79 -14.49 13.84
C ALA A 239 -12.44 -13.99 13.30
N LEU A 240 -11.37 -14.76 13.47
CA LEU A 240 -10.04 -14.47 12.92
C LEU A 240 -10.07 -14.43 11.39
N ASN A 241 -10.91 -15.27 10.76
CA ASN A 241 -11.12 -15.28 9.32
C ASN A 241 -12.25 -14.34 8.85
N LEU A 242 -12.74 -13.43 9.71
CA LEU A 242 -13.82 -12.48 9.41
C LEU A 242 -15.14 -13.15 8.93
N ARG A 243 -15.38 -14.38 9.37
CA ARG A 243 -16.59 -15.17 9.08
C ARG A 243 -17.54 -15.16 10.26
N VAL A 244 -18.83 -15.21 9.94
CA VAL A 244 -19.91 -15.30 10.91
C VAL A 244 -20.36 -16.77 11.00
N PRO A 245 -20.60 -17.34 12.19
CA PRO A 245 -21.06 -18.72 12.32
C PRO A 245 -22.47 -18.87 11.75
N VAL A 246 -22.68 -19.97 11.02
CA VAL A 246 -23.99 -20.38 10.48
C VAL A 246 -24.20 -21.85 10.82
N VAL A 247 -25.25 -22.15 11.56
CA VAL A 247 -25.62 -23.51 11.96
C VAL A 247 -26.70 -24.03 11.04
N ARG A 248 -26.49 -25.21 10.45
CA ARG A 248 -27.45 -25.85 9.54
C ARG A 248 -27.89 -27.20 10.11
N ASP A 249 -29.18 -27.47 10.03
CA ASP A 249 -29.80 -28.73 10.39
C ASP A 249 -30.17 -29.53 9.14
N LYS A 250 -30.03 -30.85 9.24
CA LYS A 250 -30.44 -31.77 8.18
C LYS A 250 -31.92 -32.14 8.38
N VAL A 251 -32.78 -31.66 7.49
CA VAL A 251 -34.21 -32.01 7.45
C VAL A 251 -34.50 -32.57 6.06
N ASP A 252 -35.04 -33.78 5.97
CA ASP A 252 -35.42 -34.44 4.71
C ASP A 252 -34.34 -34.36 3.60
N GLU A 253 -33.11 -34.72 3.97
CA GLU A 253 -31.90 -34.71 3.12
C GLU A 253 -31.38 -33.32 2.67
N GLN A 254 -32.02 -32.22 3.09
CA GLN A 254 -31.56 -30.86 2.82
C GLN A 254 -30.99 -30.19 4.07
N TYR A 255 -29.94 -29.38 3.89
CA TYR A 255 -29.36 -28.57 4.97
C TYR A 255 -30.07 -27.23 5.06
N VAL A 256 -30.96 -27.08 6.04
CA VAL A 256 -31.70 -25.85 6.31
C VAL A 256 -31.01 -25.08 7.43
N GLU A 257 -30.94 -23.76 7.31
CA GLU A 257 -30.34 -22.92 8.35
C GLU A 257 -31.22 -22.90 9.62
N ASN A 258 -30.62 -23.19 10.76
CA ASN A 258 -31.28 -23.03 12.05
C ASN A 258 -31.06 -21.60 12.56
N LEU A 259 -32.07 -20.76 12.38
CA LEU A 259 -32.01 -19.34 12.74
C LEU A 259 -31.75 -19.12 14.25
N GLU A 260 -32.29 -19.97 15.12
CA GLU A 260 -32.11 -19.84 16.57
C GLU A 260 -30.68 -20.19 16.98
N ALA A 261 -30.17 -21.35 16.56
CA ALA A 261 -28.82 -21.80 16.87
C ALA A 261 -27.76 -20.87 16.26
N THR A 262 -28.00 -20.39 15.03
CA THR A 262 -27.15 -19.39 14.38
C THR A 262 -27.12 -18.08 15.17
N ARG A 263 -28.26 -17.55 15.60
CA ARG A 263 -28.32 -16.32 16.40
C ARG A 263 -27.56 -16.44 17.73
N ILE A 264 -27.67 -17.60 18.40
CA ILE A 264 -26.94 -17.85 19.65
C ILE A 264 -25.43 -17.88 19.39
N ALA A 265 -24.99 -18.60 18.35
CA ALA A 265 -23.58 -18.68 17.98
C ALA A 265 -23.00 -17.31 17.60
N GLN A 266 -23.75 -16.49 16.86
CA GLN A 266 -23.38 -15.11 16.52
C GLN A 266 -23.24 -14.23 17.76
N THR A 267 -24.18 -14.34 18.70
CA THR A 267 -24.14 -13.61 19.98
C THR A 267 -22.89 -13.98 20.79
N LYS A 268 -22.56 -15.28 20.86
CA LYS A 268 -21.34 -15.77 21.53
C LYS A 268 -20.07 -15.28 20.84
N GLN A 269 -20.05 -15.28 19.52
CA GLN A 269 -18.93 -14.74 18.75
C GLN A 269 -18.73 -13.24 19.01
N GLU A 270 -19.82 -12.45 19.11
CA GLU A 270 -19.72 -11.02 19.39
C GLU A 270 -19.18 -10.77 20.81
N ASN A 271 -19.64 -11.54 21.80
CA ASN A 271 -19.08 -11.49 23.15
C ASN A 271 -17.57 -11.79 23.17
N LEU A 272 -17.12 -12.75 22.37
CA LEU A 272 -15.68 -13.07 22.23
C LEU A 272 -14.89 -11.92 21.61
N LYS A 273 -15.44 -11.21 20.62
CA LYS A 273 -14.80 -10.01 20.05
C LYS A 273 -14.69 -8.89 21.08
N GLU A 274 -15.72 -8.66 21.88
CA GLU A 274 -15.70 -7.66 22.95
C GLU A 274 -14.70 -8.01 24.06
N LEU A 275 -14.59 -9.29 24.42
CA LEU A 275 -13.56 -9.76 25.36
C LEU A 275 -12.16 -9.54 24.80
N PHE A 276 -11.95 -9.81 23.51
CA PHE A 276 -10.66 -9.56 22.86
C PHE A 276 -10.27 -8.07 22.89
N LYS A 277 -11.22 -7.17 22.58
CA LYS A 277 -11.00 -5.72 22.66
C LYS A 277 -10.57 -5.28 24.06
N ARG A 278 -11.19 -5.83 25.11
CA ARG A 278 -10.82 -5.52 26.49
C ARG A 278 -9.46 -6.10 26.86
N TRP A 279 -9.18 -7.32 26.41
CA TRP A 279 -7.93 -8.02 26.69
C TRP A 279 -6.72 -7.27 26.11
N ILE A 280 -6.82 -6.84 24.85
CA ILE A 280 -5.73 -6.12 24.17
C ILE A 280 -5.54 -4.69 24.70
N GLY A 281 -6.60 -4.09 25.26
CA GLY A 281 -6.51 -2.79 25.93
C GLY A 281 -5.99 -2.86 27.37
N ALA A 282 -5.94 -4.05 27.97
CA ALA A 282 -5.45 -4.28 29.33
C ALA A 282 -3.99 -4.78 29.37
N THR A 283 -3.46 -5.22 28.23
CA THR A 283 -2.09 -5.70 28.04
C THR A 283 -1.22 -4.58 27.50
#